data_AF-A0A381WJZ9-F1
#
_entry.id   AF-A0A381WJZ9-F1
#
_cell.length_a   1.000
_cell.length_b   1.000
_cell.length_c   1.000
_cell.angle_alpha   90.00
_cell.angle_beta   90.00
_cell.angle_gamma   90.00
#
_symmetry.space_group_name_H-M   'P 1'
#
loop_
_entity.id
_entity.type
_entity.pdbx_description
1 polymer ?
#
loop_
_entity_poly.entity_id
_entity_poly.type
_entity_poly.pdbx_seq_one_letter_code
_entity_poly.pdbx_strand_id
1 'polypeptide(L)'
;RIADNAGFILADLKLEFGKENNAIILADSIGPDEFRLWPKDAYKIGETQEAYDKQLLRDWLTENGYQKKFDDARSSGNEPIAPSIPTDLISKMTQRYVTAYQKLTGDTL
;
A
#
# COMPACT_ATOMS: atom_id res chain seq x y z
N ARG A 1 -8.29 -8.87 -15.80
CA ARG A 1 -9.55 -8.93 -15.02
C ARG A 1 -9.36 -9.58 -13.64
N ILE A 2 -8.13 -9.76 -13.12
CA ILE A 2 -7.88 -10.45 -11.84
C ILE A 2 -8.48 -9.67 -10.66
N ALA A 3 -8.05 -8.42 -10.45
CA ALA A 3 -8.59 -7.56 -9.39
C ALA A 3 -10.12 -7.38 -9.50
N ASP A 4 -10.60 -7.16 -10.73
CA ASP A 4 -12.02 -7.01 -11.02
C ASP A 4 -12.85 -8.23 -10.57
N ASN A 5 -12.38 -9.44 -10.90
CA ASN A 5 -13.01 -10.69 -10.49
C ASN A 5 -12.90 -10.95 -8.97
N ALA A 6 -11.82 -10.47 -8.35
CA ALA A 6 -11.57 -10.55 -6.91
C ALA A 6 -12.41 -9.55 -6.08
N GLY A 7 -13.26 -8.74 -6.72
CA GLY A 7 -14.09 -7.75 -6.04
C GLY A 7 -13.39 -6.42 -5.76
N PHE A 8 -12.28 -6.14 -6.46
CA PHE A 8 -11.52 -4.90 -6.30
C PHE A 8 -11.48 -4.05 -7.57
N ILE A 9 -11.24 -2.76 -7.36
CA ILE A 9 -10.81 -1.78 -8.36
C ILE A 9 -9.31 -1.60 -8.16
N LEU A 10 -8.51 -1.84 -9.21
CA LEU A 10 -7.10 -1.45 -9.23
C LEU A 10 -7.01 0.02 -9.60
N ALA A 11 -6.81 0.88 -8.60
CA ALA A 11 -6.81 2.33 -8.80
C ALA A 11 -5.52 2.80 -9.48
N ASP A 12 -4.38 2.28 -9.03
CA ASP A 12 -3.07 2.51 -9.64
C ASP A 12 -2.09 1.37 -9.31
N LEU A 13 -1.01 1.30 -10.08
CA LEU A 13 0.07 0.34 -9.95
C LEU A 13 1.39 0.99 -10.40
N LYS A 14 2.41 0.88 -9.55
CA LYS A 14 3.81 1.20 -9.88
C LYS A 14 4.47 -0.04 -10.47
N LEU A 15 5.17 0.13 -11.58
CA LEU A 15 6.02 -0.90 -12.18
C LEU A 15 7.44 -0.37 -12.34
N GLU A 16 8.42 -1.24 -12.16
CA GLU A 16 9.81 -0.97 -12.50
C GLU A 16 10.26 -1.90 -13.62
N PHE A 17 11.13 -1.39 -14.49
CA PHE A 17 11.57 -2.13 -15.66
C PHE A 17 13.09 -2.07 -15.81
N GLY A 18 13.69 -3.21 -16.10
CA GLY A 18 15.06 -3.32 -16.56
C GLY A 18 15.15 -3.41 -18.08
N LYS A 19 16.36 -3.29 -18.62
CA LYS A 19 16.65 -3.51 -20.03
C LYS A 19 17.81 -4.49 -20.18
N GLU A 20 17.58 -5.59 -20.91
CA GLU A 20 18.60 -6.59 -21.22
C GLU A 20 18.44 -7.04 -22.68
N ASN A 21 19.53 -7.15 -23.44
CA ASN A 21 19.52 -7.60 -24.84
C ASN A 21 18.47 -6.90 -25.72
N ASN A 22 18.29 -5.59 -25.51
CA ASN A 22 17.29 -4.76 -26.17
C ASN A 22 15.81 -5.13 -25.90
N ALA A 23 15.54 -5.99 -24.92
CA ALA A 23 14.22 -6.28 -24.37
C ALA A 23 13.97 -5.47 -23.09
N ILE A 24 12.73 -5.05 -22.87
CA ILE A 24 12.26 -4.48 -21.61
C ILE A 24 11.74 -5.63 -20.75
N ILE A 25 12.22 -5.71 -19.52
CA ILE A 25 11.89 -6.78 -18.58
C ILE A 25 11.24 -6.16 -17.36
N LEU A 26 10.12 -6.73 -16.92
CA LEU A 26 9.52 -6.36 -15.63
C LEU A 26 10.53 -6.70 -14.52
N ALA A 27 10.85 -5.70 -13.72
CA ALA A 27 11.68 -5.82 -12.53
C ALA A 27 10.82 -5.53 -11.30
N ASP A 28 11.46 -5.63 -10.12
CA ASP A 28 10.82 -5.40 -8.83
C ASP A 28 9.63 -6.35 -8.56
N SER A 29 8.97 -6.16 -7.43
CA SER A 29 7.79 -6.90 -7.00
C SER A 29 6.49 -6.27 -7.49
N ILE A 30 5.41 -7.07 -7.45
CA ILE A 30 4.04 -6.60 -7.60
C ILE A 30 3.27 -7.07 -6.36
N GLY A 31 3.10 -6.18 -5.39
CA GLY A 31 2.38 -6.46 -4.16
C GLY A 31 1.56 -5.27 -3.66
N PRO A 32 0.93 -5.40 -2.48
CA PRO A 32 0.13 -4.35 -1.84
C PRO A 32 0.88 -3.05 -1.56
N ASP A 33 2.19 -3.05 -1.76
CA ASP A 33 3.04 -1.89 -1.58
C ASP A 33 3.18 -1.07 -2.89
N GLU A 34 2.99 -1.72 -4.03
CA GLU A 34 3.16 -1.18 -5.38
C GLU A 34 1.83 -0.86 -6.06
N PHE A 35 0.71 -1.40 -5.58
CA PHE A 35 -0.62 -1.09 -6.09
C PHE A 35 -1.56 -0.49 -5.02
N ARG A 36 -2.63 0.15 -5.51
CA ARG A 36 -3.80 0.49 -4.70
C ARG A 36 -5.02 -0.32 -5.12
N LEU A 37 -5.60 -1.04 -4.16
CA LEU A 37 -6.85 -1.79 -4.35
C LEU A 37 -7.97 -1.19 -3.52
N TRP A 38 -9.05 -0.82 -4.20
CA TRP A 38 -10.28 -0.36 -3.56
C TRP A 38 -11.35 -1.45 -3.66
N PRO A 39 -12.00 -1.85 -2.55
CA PRO A 39 -13.07 -2.83 -2.58
C PRO A 39 -14.28 -2.24 -3.33
N LYS A 40 -14.82 -2.98 -4.30
CA LYS A 40 -15.88 -2.50 -5.20
C LYS A 40 -17.17 -2.15 -4.47
N ASP A 41 -17.48 -2.87 -3.41
CA ASP A 41 -18.70 -2.73 -2.60
C ASP A 41 -18.68 -1.50 -1.70
N ALA A 42 -17.50 -0.96 -1.37
CA ALA A 42 -17.36 0.27 -0.59
C ALA A 42 -16.95 1.50 -1.41
N TYR A 43 -16.65 1.33 -2.71
CA TYR A 43 -16.20 2.43 -3.57
C TYR A 43 -17.27 3.51 -3.76
N LYS A 44 -16.89 4.78 -3.57
CA LYS A 44 -17.78 5.94 -3.76
C LYS A 44 -17.04 7.13 -4.36
N ILE A 45 -17.56 7.68 -5.45
CA ILE A 45 -16.98 8.87 -6.09
C ILE A 45 -17.00 10.06 -5.12
N GLY A 46 -15.89 10.79 -5.03
CA GLY A 46 -15.77 12.00 -4.22
C GLY A 46 -15.40 11.78 -2.75
N GLU A 47 -15.19 10.54 -2.32
CA GLU A 47 -14.77 10.19 -0.96
C GLU A 47 -13.31 9.67 -0.92
N THR A 48 -12.74 9.60 0.27
CA THR A 48 -11.52 8.79 0.50
C THR A 48 -11.91 7.32 0.51
N GLN A 49 -11.21 6.51 -0.29
CA GLN A 49 -11.54 5.10 -0.46
C GLN A 49 -10.87 4.24 0.62
N GLU A 50 -11.52 3.13 0.99
CA GLU A 50 -10.83 2.08 1.73
C GLU A 50 -9.73 1.47 0.85
N ALA A 51 -8.55 1.31 1.44
CA ALA A 51 -7.35 0.90 0.73
C ALA A 51 -6.76 -0.38 1.33
N TYR A 52 -6.48 -1.36 0.48
CA TYR A 52 -5.86 -2.65 0.84
C TYR A 52 -4.35 -2.63 0.57
N ASP A 53 -3.70 -1.55 1.03
CA ASP A 53 -2.31 -1.20 0.75
C ASP A 53 -1.71 -0.37 1.92
N LYS A 54 -0.54 0.23 1.70
CA LYS A 54 0.19 1.07 2.66
C LYS A 54 -0.56 2.33 3.14
N GLN A 55 -1.67 2.71 2.51
CA GLN A 55 -2.35 3.97 2.81
C GLN A 55 -2.79 4.08 4.28
N LEU A 56 -3.20 2.97 4.91
CA LEU A 56 -3.58 2.95 6.32
C LEU A 56 -2.44 3.44 7.24
N LEU A 57 -1.20 3.01 6.97
CA LEU A 57 -0.03 3.47 7.73
C LEU A 57 0.31 4.93 7.43
N ARG A 58 0.18 5.36 6.17
CA ARG A 58 0.44 6.75 5.77
C ARG A 58 -0.52 7.72 6.45
N ASP A 59 -1.81 7.37 6.47
CA ASP A 59 -2.85 8.15 7.11
C ASP A 59 -2.57 8.25 8.62
N TRP A 60 -2.29 7.12 9.28
CA TRP A 60 -1.95 7.10 10.71
C TRP A 60 -0.71 7.94 11.04
N LEU A 61 0.37 7.82 10.24
CA LEU A 61 1.59 8.62 10.43
C LEU A 61 1.30 10.12 10.30
N THR A 62 0.46 10.49 9.34
CA THR A 62 0.08 11.89 9.09
C THR A 62 -0.77 12.44 10.23
N GLU A 63 -1.81 11.72 10.63
CA GLU A 63 -2.73 12.09 11.73
C GLU A 63 -2.00 12.25 13.07
N ASN A 64 -0.94 11.46 13.30
CA ASN A 64 -0.12 11.54 14.52
C ASN A 64 1.06 12.52 14.40
N GLY A 65 1.11 13.31 13.32
CA GLY A 65 2.09 14.39 13.12
C GLY A 65 3.51 13.90 12.83
N TYR A 66 3.70 12.64 12.46
CA TYR A 66 5.03 12.08 12.17
C TYR A 66 5.65 12.68 10.92
N GLN A 67 4.85 13.05 9.91
CA GLN A 67 5.33 13.76 8.72
C GLN A 67 6.17 14.98 9.13
N LYS A 68 5.57 15.89 9.92
CA LYS A 68 6.26 17.10 10.40
C LYS A 68 7.48 16.76 11.26
N LYS A 69 7.35 15.83 12.22
CA LYS A 69 8.47 15.42 13.08
C LYS A 69 9.67 14.89 12.29
N PHE A 70 9.41 14.11 11.24
CA PHE A 70 10.45 13.56 10.38
C PHE A 70 11.11 14.66 9.54
N ASP A 71 10.32 15.58 9.02
CA ASP A 71 10.83 16.71 8.23
C ASP A 71 11.66 17.67 9.09
N ASP A 72 11.23 17.94 10.33
CA ASP A 72 11.97 18.74 11.31
C ASP A 72 13.31 18.08 11.69
N ALA A 73 13.33 16.76 11.90
CA ALA A 73 14.53 15.99 12.21
C ALA A 73 15.55 16.06 11.06
N ARG A 74 15.11 15.79 9.83
CA ARG A 74 15.95 15.84 8.62
C ARG A 74 16.52 17.24 8.39
N SER A 75 15.69 18.27 8.55
CA SER A 75 16.12 19.67 8.38
C SER A 75 17.17 20.09 9.41
N SER A 76 17.20 19.40 10.56
CA SER A 76 18.20 19.60 11.62
C SER A 76 19.42 18.66 11.47
N GLY A 77 19.54 17.92 10.36
CA GLY A 77 20.63 16.98 10.11
C GLY A 77 20.56 15.68 10.91
N ASN A 78 19.41 15.36 11.49
CA ASN A 78 19.19 14.15 12.29
C ASN A 78 18.35 13.13 11.53
N GLU A 79 18.61 11.84 11.79
CA GLU A 79 17.77 10.77 11.28
C GLU A 79 16.43 10.72 12.05
N PRO A 80 15.28 10.63 11.37
CA PRO A 80 13.99 10.46 12.02
C PRO A 80 13.92 9.16 12.83
N ILE A 81 13.41 9.23 14.05
CA ILE A 81 13.17 8.05 14.88
C ILE A 81 11.82 7.46 14.48
N ALA A 82 11.83 6.21 14.00
CA ALA A 82 10.62 5.47 13.68
C ALA A 82 9.75 5.27 14.94
N PRO A 83 8.44 5.55 14.87
CA PRO A 83 7.56 5.32 15.99
C PRO A 83 7.23 3.85 16.20
N SER A 84 6.85 3.51 17.42
CA SER A 84 6.16 2.26 17.68
C SER A 84 4.78 2.31 17.03
N ILE A 85 4.49 1.32 16.18
CA ILE A 85 3.22 1.22 15.49
C ILE A 85 2.23 0.47 16.39
N PRO A 86 0.99 0.98 16.60
CA PRO A 86 -0.02 0.30 17.39
C PRO A 86 -0.34 -1.11 16.87
N THR A 87 -0.49 -2.07 17.78
CA THR A 87 -0.72 -3.49 17.44
C THR A 87 -2.01 -3.71 16.65
N ASP A 88 -3.04 -2.92 16.90
CA ASP A 88 -4.30 -2.94 16.16
C ASP A 88 -4.10 -2.48 14.70
N LEU A 89 -3.27 -1.46 14.48
CA LEU A 89 -2.91 -1.01 13.14
C LEU A 89 -2.14 -2.09 12.37
N ILE A 90 -1.14 -2.70 13.02
CA ILE A 90 -0.36 -3.83 12.46
C ILE A 90 -1.30 -4.98 12.07
N SER A 91 -2.21 -5.35 12.97
CA SER A 91 -3.15 -6.45 12.75
C SER A 91 -4.09 -6.16 11.59
N LYS A 92 -4.63 -4.93 11.51
CA LYS A 92 -5.52 -4.49 10.44
C LYS A 92 -4.82 -4.46 9.08
N MET A 93 -3.59 -3.95 9.02
CA MET A 93 -2.79 -3.97 7.79
C MET A 93 -2.52 -5.40 7.33
N THR A 94 -2.06 -6.25 8.25
CA THR A 94 -1.79 -7.66 7.97
C THR A 94 -3.03 -8.35 7.40
N GLN A 95 -4.19 -8.16 8.03
CA GLN A 95 -5.43 -8.75 7.56
C GLN A 95 -5.82 -8.27 6.16
N ARG A 96 -5.63 -6.98 5.84
CA ARG A 96 -5.89 -6.46 4.49
C ARG A 96 -4.96 -7.06 3.44
N TYR A 97 -3.68 -7.22 3.75
CA TYR A 97 -2.70 -7.80 2.83
C TYR A 97 -3.02 -9.28 2.56
N VAL A 98 -3.33 -10.04 3.62
CA VAL A 98 -3.79 -11.43 3.51
C VAL A 98 -5.06 -11.52 2.68
N THR A 99 -6.05 -10.67 2.93
CA THR A 99 -7.33 -10.67 2.20
C THR A 99 -7.12 -10.35 0.72
N ALA A 100 -6.28 -9.36 0.40
CA ALA A 100 -5.95 -9.01 -0.97
C ALA A 100 -5.28 -10.18 -1.69
N TYR A 101 -4.26 -10.79 -1.08
CA TYR A 101 -3.59 -11.97 -1.62
C TYR A 101 -4.59 -13.10 -1.91
N GLN A 102 -5.33 -13.54 -0.88
CA GLN A 102 -6.24 -14.68 -0.99
C GLN A 102 -7.33 -14.47 -2.03
N LYS A 103 -7.89 -13.25 -2.14
CA LYS A 103 -8.90 -12.93 -3.15
C LYS A 103 -8.33 -12.85 -4.57
N LEU A 104 -7.11 -12.35 -4.74
CA LEU A 104 -6.48 -12.22 -6.05
C LEU A 104 -5.97 -13.56 -6.61
N THR A 105 -5.43 -14.41 -5.74
CA THR A 105 -4.83 -15.69 -6.13
C THR A 105 -5.82 -16.86 -6.05
N GLY A 106 -6.78 -16.80 -5.12
CA GLY A 106 -7.63 -17.93 -4.76
C GLY A 106 -6.97 -18.90 -3.76
N ASP A 107 -5.73 -18.63 -3.35
CA ASP A 107 -4.97 -19.47 -2.41
C ASP A 107 -5.19 -19.02 -0.96
N THR A 108 -4.87 -19.89 -0.01
CA THR A 108 -4.87 -19.56 1.44
C THR A 108 -3.44 -19.37 1.91
N LEU A 109 -3.19 -18.24 2.59
CA LEU A 109 -1.92 -17.94 3.26
C LEU A 109 -1.78 -18.65 4.60
#